data_AF-A0A1C6TDY7-F1
#
_entry.id   AF-A0A1C6TDY7-F1
#
_cell.length_a   1.000
_cell.length_b   1.000
_cell.length_c   1.000
_cell.angle_alpha   90.00
_cell.angle_beta   90.00
_cell.angle_gamma   90.00
#
_symmetry.space_group_name_H-M   'P 1'
#
loop_
_entity.id
_entity.type
_entity.pdbx_description
1 polymer ?
#
loop_
_entity_poly.entity_id
_entity_poly.type
_entity_poly.pdbx_seq_one_letter_code
_entity_poly.pdbx_strand_id
1 'polypeptide(L)'
;MREELLDALRRGAEIKLWINGPAVSLAKHYAQLDRIVEGGSAMVAALSVHGSVGLARVEHGPWQFIVVLTDHGPPLIARATAER
;
A
#
# COMPACT_ATOMS: atom_id res chain seq x y z
N MET A 1 -4.46 -10.40 -5.53
CA MET A 1 -4.06 -9.31 -4.60
C MET A 1 -4.94 -9.13 -3.36
N ARG A 2 -6.23 -8.77 -3.46
CA ARG A 2 -7.08 -8.55 -2.26
C ARG A 2 -7.19 -9.79 -1.37
N GLU A 3 -7.47 -10.94 -1.99
CA GLU A 3 -7.59 -12.21 -1.27
C GLU A 3 -6.27 -12.59 -0.59
N GLU A 4 -5.15 -12.38 -1.25
CA GLU A 4 -3.82 -12.66 -0.71
C GLU A 4 -3.45 -11.76 0.48
N LEU A 5 -3.82 -10.48 0.44
CA LEU A 5 -3.67 -9.58 1.59
C LEU A 5 -4.50 -10.08 2.77
N LEU A 6 -5.78 -10.43 2.55
CA LEU A 6 -6.65 -10.93 3.60
C LEU A 6 -6.15 -12.25 4.19
N ASP A 7 -5.66 -13.13 3.33
CA ASP A 7 -5.09 -14.41 3.69
C ASP A 7 -3.76 -14.25 4.47
N ALA A 8 -2.91 -13.29 4.08
CA ALA A 8 -1.72 -12.91 4.83
C ALA A 8 -2.07 -12.36 6.22
N LEU A 9 -3.06 -11.45 6.32
CA LEU A 9 -3.54 -10.92 7.60
C LEU A 9 -4.08 -12.03 8.51
N ARG A 10 -4.84 -12.98 7.96
CA ARG A 10 -5.32 -14.17 8.70
C ARG A 10 -4.19 -15.05 9.22
N ARG A 11 -3.05 -15.08 8.52
CA ARG A 11 -1.83 -15.79 8.94
C ARG A 11 -0.93 -14.98 9.89
N GLY A 12 -1.35 -13.80 10.31
CA GLY A 12 -0.61 -12.96 11.25
C GLY A 12 0.39 -12.00 10.60
N ALA A 13 0.18 -11.62 9.34
CA ALA A 13 0.90 -10.50 8.75
C ALA A 13 0.71 -9.22 9.58
N GLU A 14 1.78 -8.42 9.70
CA GLU A 14 1.80 -7.27 10.59
C GLU A 14 1.53 -5.97 9.83
N ILE A 15 0.65 -5.11 10.35
CA ILE A 15 0.43 -3.77 9.82
C ILE A 15 1.48 -2.83 10.45
N LYS A 16 2.55 -2.53 9.73
CA LYS A 16 3.65 -1.67 10.21
C LYS A 16 3.37 -0.19 10.13
N LEU A 17 2.52 0.21 9.20
CA LEU A 17 2.16 1.60 8.96
C LEU A 17 0.67 1.68 8.66
N TRP A 18 0.01 2.66 9.25
CA TRP A 18 -1.31 3.12 8.85
C TRP A 18 -1.39 4.61 9.10
N ILE A 19 -1.40 5.39 8.02
CA ILE A 19 -1.44 6.86 8.07
C ILE A 19 -2.44 7.40 7.05
N ASN A 20 -3.10 8.50 7.40
CA ASN A 20 -3.94 9.25 6.49
C ASN A 20 -3.29 10.61 6.22
N GLY A 21 -3.34 11.08 4.99
CA GLY A 21 -2.81 12.39 4.65
C GLY A 21 -2.76 12.66 3.15
N PRO A 22 -2.18 13.80 2.73
CA PRO A 22 -2.12 14.19 1.33
C PRO A 22 -1.40 13.13 0.47
N ALA A 23 -2.05 12.66 -0.59
CA ALA A 23 -1.56 11.57 -1.43
C ALA A 23 -0.13 11.80 -1.93
N VAL A 24 0.16 13.02 -2.39
CA VAL A 24 1.50 13.40 -2.88
C VAL A 24 2.56 13.33 -1.77
N SER A 25 2.22 13.75 -0.54
CA SER A 25 3.12 13.64 0.61
C SER A 25 3.37 12.18 0.98
N LEU A 26 2.31 11.36 0.97
CA LEU A 26 2.40 9.93 1.25
C LEU A 26 3.24 9.20 0.19
N ALA A 27 3.06 9.54 -1.08
CA ALA A 27 3.84 9.02 -2.20
C ALA A 27 5.34 9.26 -2.01
N LYS A 28 5.70 10.49 -1.64
CA LYS A 28 7.07 10.95 -1.53
C LYS A 28 7.82 10.31 -0.34
N HIS A 29 7.13 10.12 0.78
CA HIS A 29 7.79 9.78 2.04
C HIS A 29 7.59 8.33 2.49
N TYR A 30 6.52 7.67 2.05
CA TYR A 30 6.10 6.40 2.65
C TYR A 30 5.78 5.29 1.64
N ALA A 31 5.41 5.63 0.39
CA ALA A 31 4.91 4.63 -0.56
C ALA A 31 5.99 3.72 -1.16
N GLN A 32 7.28 4.11 -1.10
CA GLN A 32 8.42 3.32 -1.61
C GLN A 32 8.16 2.70 -3.00
N LEU A 33 7.69 3.54 -3.93
CA LEU A 33 7.17 3.11 -5.24
C LEU A 33 8.17 2.31 -6.08
N ASP A 34 9.47 2.55 -5.87
CA ASP A 34 10.59 1.85 -6.50
C ASP A 34 10.67 0.35 -6.11
N ARG A 35 10.02 -0.05 -5.03
CA ARG A 35 10.02 -1.43 -4.53
C ARG A 35 8.80 -2.24 -4.95
N ILE A 36 7.83 -1.60 -5.60
CA ILE A 36 6.61 -2.26 -6.06
C ILE A 36 6.94 -3.18 -7.25
N VAL A 37 6.69 -4.48 -7.07
CA VAL A 37 6.90 -5.51 -8.09
C VAL A 37 5.61 -5.87 -8.82
N GLU A 38 4.44 -5.58 -8.23
CA GLU A 38 3.12 -5.84 -8.83
C GLU A 38 2.12 -4.75 -8.44
N GLY A 39 1.35 -4.23 -9.41
CA GLY A 39 0.33 -3.20 -9.16
C GLY A 39 0.82 -1.75 -9.14
N GLY A 40 2.06 -1.48 -9.57
CA GLY A 40 2.70 -0.16 -9.49
C GLY A 40 1.98 0.96 -10.25
N SER A 41 1.49 0.69 -11.46
CA SER A 41 0.82 1.72 -12.28
C SER A 41 -0.44 2.26 -11.61
N ALA A 42 -1.28 1.39 -11.05
CA ALA A 42 -2.48 1.78 -10.30
C ALA A 42 -2.10 2.56 -9.01
N MET A 43 -1.02 2.15 -8.34
CA MET A 43 -0.53 2.81 -7.14
C MET A 43 -0.03 4.23 -7.42
N VAL A 44 0.75 4.41 -8.49
CA VAL A 44 1.22 5.72 -8.95
C VAL A 44 0.04 6.63 -9.29
N ALA A 45 -0.96 6.12 -10.00
CA ALA A 45 -2.15 6.90 -10.34
C ALA A 45 -2.90 7.36 -9.09
N ALA A 46 -3.11 6.45 -8.12
CA ALA A 46 -3.81 6.74 -6.87
C ALA A 46 -3.08 7.76 -5.99
N LEU A 47 -1.75 7.77 -6.04
CA LEU A 47 -0.92 8.67 -5.26
C LEU A 47 -0.61 10.00 -5.97
N SER A 48 -1.01 10.14 -7.23
CA SER A 48 -0.87 11.37 -8.02
C SER A 48 -2.10 12.29 -7.92
N VAL A 49 -3.14 11.89 -7.18
CA VAL A 49 -4.36 12.68 -7.02
C VAL A 49 -4.17 13.85 -6.05
N HIS A 50 -4.91 14.93 -6.27
CA HIS A 50 -5.03 16.01 -5.29
C HIS A 50 -6.08 15.59 -4.26
N GLY A 51 -5.66 15.24 -3.06
CA GLY A 51 -6.56 14.78 -2.00
C GLY A 51 -5.84 14.05 -0.87
N SER A 52 -6.59 13.70 0.17
CA SER A 52 -6.12 12.84 1.25
C SER A 52 -6.43 11.39 0.92
N VAL A 53 -5.52 10.48 1.26
CA VAL A 53 -5.75 9.04 1.18
C VAL A 53 -5.22 8.37 2.44
N GLY A 54 -5.73 7.19 2.75
CA GLY A 54 -5.10 6.28 3.69
C GLY A 54 -4.00 5.48 3.00
N LEU A 55 -2.86 5.32 3.65
CA LEU A 55 -1.79 4.44 3.24
C LEU A 55 -1.52 3.45 4.37
N ALA A 56 -1.56 2.17 4.06
CA ALA A 56 -1.16 1.12 4.96
C ALA A 56 -0.10 0.21 4.34
N ARG A 57 0.77 -0.30 5.21
CA ARG A 57 1.85 -1.21 4.85
C ARG A 57 1.73 -2.47 5.69
N VAL A 58 1.59 -3.60 5.02
CA VAL A 58 1.41 -4.90 5.66
C VAL A 58 2.57 -5.81 5.29
N GLU A 59 3.33 -6.26 6.28
CA GLU A 59 4.50 -7.12 6.07
C GLU A 59 4.17 -8.60 6.31
N HIS A 60 4.60 -9.45 5.38
CA HIS A 60 4.40 -10.89 5.44
C HIS A 60 5.59 -11.62 4.81
N GLY A 61 6.54 -12.02 5.67
CA GLY A 61 7.77 -12.69 5.24
C GLY A 61 8.61 -11.79 4.32
N PRO A 62 9.05 -12.27 3.13
CA PRO A 62 9.87 -11.49 2.22
C PRO A 62 9.10 -10.42 1.43
N TRP A 63 7.78 -10.36 1.61
CA TRP A 63 6.89 -9.48 0.86
C TRP A 63 6.19 -8.49 1.78
N GLN A 64 5.79 -7.37 1.19
CA GLN A 64 4.88 -6.44 1.81
C GLN A 64 3.77 -6.04 0.83
N PHE A 65 2.61 -5.73 1.38
CA PHE A 65 1.49 -5.14 0.64
C PHE A 65 1.45 -3.65 0.95
N ILE A 66 1.38 -2.85 -0.10
CA ILE A 66 1.09 -1.42 -0.03
C ILE A 66 -0.38 -1.25 -0.35
N VAL A 67 -1.15 -0.69 0.58
CA VAL A 67 -2.60 -0.49 0.45
C VAL A 67 -2.89 1.00 0.46
N VAL A 68 -3.54 1.48 -0.59
CA VAL A 68 -4.10 2.84 -0.65
C VAL A 68 -5.61 2.76 -0.51
N LEU A 69 -6.11 3.47 0.49
CA LEU A 69 -7.52 3.66 0.79
C LEU A 69 -7.90 5.06 0.30
N THR A 70 -8.66 5.12 -0.80
CA THR A 70 -9.27 6.36 -1.27
C THR A 70 -10.57 6.62 -0.51
N ASP A 71 -11.01 7.88 -0.45
CA ASP A 71 -12.27 8.27 0.21
C ASP A 71 -13.49 7.55 -0.40
N HIS A 72 -13.40 7.22 -1.69
CA HIS A 72 -14.43 6.51 -2.44
C HIS A 72 -13.81 5.37 -3.24
N GLY A 73 -14.48 4.23 -3.23
CA GLY A 73 -14.11 3.06 -4.02
C GLY A 73 -13.37 1.97 -3.24
N PRO A 74 -13.00 0.88 -3.94
CA PRO A 74 -12.28 -0.23 -3.32
C PRO A 74 -10.82 0.14 -3.03
N PRO A 75 -10.19 -0.50 -2.03
CA PRO A 75 -8.76 -0.34 -1.77
C PRO A 75 -7.94 -0.75 -2.98
N LEU A 76 -6.91 0.03 -3.28
CA LEU A 76 -5.88 -0.33 -4.24
C LEU A 76 -4.73 -1.01 -3.50
N ILE A 77 -4.30 -2.15 -4.01
CA ILE A 77 -3.33 -3.00 -3.33
C ILE A 77 -2.21 -3.34 -4.32
N ALA A 78 -0.97 -3.11 -3.91
CA ALA A 78 0.23 -3.47 -4.64
C ALA A 78 1.11 -4.38 -3.79
N ARG A 79 1.97 -5.18 -4.44
CA ARG A 79 2.99 -5.98 -3.76
C ARG A 79 4.36 -5.34 -3.96
N ALA A 80 5.12 -5.25 -2.88
CA ALA A 80 6.51 -4.83 -2.87
C ALA A 80 7.39 -5.84 -2.11
N THR A 81 8.69 -5.76 -2.30
CA THR A 81 9.67 -6.48 -1.47
C THR A 81 9.74 -5.86 -0.08
N ALA A 82 9.82 -6.69 0.98
CA ALA A 82 9.95 -6.19 2.34
C ALA A 82 11.32 -5.51 2.58
N GLU A 83 11.37 -4.59 3.53
CA GLU A 83 12.64 -4.07 4.04
C GLU A 83 13.42 -5.21 4.69
N ARG A 84 14.70 -5.33 4.30
CA ARG A 84 15.61 -6.38 4.79
C ARG A 84 16.33 -5.91 6.04
#